data_AF-A0A524BAC6-F1
#
_entry.id   AF-A0A524BAC6-F1
#
_cell.length_a   1.000
_cell.length_b   1.000
_cell.length_c   1.000
_cell.angle_alpha   90.00
_cell.angle_beta   90.00
_cell.angle_gamma   90.00
#
_symmetry.space_group_name_H-M   'P 1'
#
loop_
_entity.id
_entity.type
_entity.pdbx_description
1 polymer ?
#
loop_
_entity_poly.entity_id
_entity_poly.type
_entity_poly.pdbx_seq_one_letter_code
_entity_poly.pdbx_strand_id
1 'polypeptide(L)'
;MEFVLNGRSVSVPSEGTLLSALRDRLGIRSAKDGCAPQGQCGCCTVLVDGEPRVACVTPVARVAGRAVTTLEGVDDAVRQKWADALCATGGSQCGFCTPGIIMRLLDVEPTKADVERSLLAHLCRCTGWQTIVEAAVDRPQRRDRDLTAASERARIEGGGTQRVSADVALGLGGFADDSAPADSLVAILAPSGEWVIASTISEARHVAGVVPGRRSTVGLTWPIDVPDDQRGDFVRTLRTTWVEPAYLEPDAVWCTPGDEPVGPLANGGAFGGKTTSWLRDEARRLADEHGRSIRIVLSREDVVRHGAKRPPLAAGVRADGSGVVWVRATTGVRKLVAAVAPDWDVVEVDVPGPRTSLDPRAAVWAEIAALRASVTDHDRVVAPNGSWAEAWSDGDAVRVRVGCGVALDDVTLRSYCIGAAHMGLGWVRSEGVAVDARGTVHDLTIRSFGVLRAVDTPSIHIEVVDDGSPARNVSDAVFTAVAAAEWRRTGFAPRWPCTRDSR
;
A
#
# COMPACT_ATOMS: atom_id res chain seq x y z
N MET A 1 18.07 -31.47 -1.46
CA MET A 1 18.69 -30.77 -0.32
C MET A 1 17.75 -30.88 0.86
N GLU A 2 18.28 -31.07 2.07
CA GLU A 2 17.49 -31.25 3.29
C GLU A 2 17.74 -30.13 4.30
N PHE A 3 16.69 -29.76 5.05
CA PHE A 3 16.76 -28.84 6.19
C PHE A 3 15.60 -29.13 7.16
N VAL A 4 15.61 -28.52 8.35
CA VAL A 4 14.54 -28.70 9.35
C VAL A 4 13.56 -27.54 9.24
N LEU A 5 12.32 -27.78 8.78
CA LEU A 5 11.25 -26.81 8.74
C LEU A 5 10.28 -27.04 9.90
N ASN A 6 10.12 -26.05 10.78
CA ASN A 6 9.17 -26.10 11.90
C ASN A 6 9.32 -27.40 12.73
N GLY A 7 10.56 -27.81 12.98
CA GLY A 7 10.90 -29.03 13.73
C GLY A 7 10.82 -30.35 12.93
N ARG A 8 10.51 -30.32 11.63
CA ARG A 8 10.43 -31.51 10.77
C ARG A 8 11.45 -31.46 9.63
N SER A 9 12.15 -32.56 9.38
CA SER A 9 13.03 -32.67 8.22
C SER A 9 12.23 -32.65 6.92
N VAL A 10 12.65 -31.82 5.97
CA VAL A 10 12.05 -31.70 4.63
C VAL A 10 13.13 -31.79 3.57
N SER A 11 12.78 -32.31 2.39
CA SER A 11 13.69 -32.40 1.24
C SER A 11 13.08 -31.69 0.04
N VAL A 12 13.86 -30.79 -0.56
CA VAL A 12 13.48 -29.98 -1.73
C VAL A 12 14.66 -29.87 -2.71
N PRO A 13 14.43 -29.49 -3.98
CA PRO A 13 15.51 -29.16 -4.91
C PRO A 13 16.45 -28.06 -4.34
N SER A 14 17.72 -28.09 -4.71
CA SER A 14 18.72 -27.10 -4.26
C SER A 14 18.65 -25.75 -4.99
N GLU A 15 17.87 -25.69 -6.08
CA GLU A 15 17.73 -24.51 -6.93
C GLU A 15 16.71 -23.51 -6.36
N GLY A 16 16.94 -22.23 -6.63
CA GLY A 16 16.03 -21.14 -6.29
C GLY A 16 16.16 -20.62 -4.86
N THR A 17 15.09 -19.96 -4.40
CA THR A 17 15.06 -19.22 -3.13
C THR A 17 14.36 -20.03 -2.05
N LEU A 18 14.61 -19.69 -0.79
CA LEU A 18 13.88 -20.24 0.34
C LEU A 18 12.38 -19.93 0.22
N LEU A 19 12.00 -18.75 -0.29
CA LEU A 19 10.59 -18.42 -0.49
C LEU A 19 9.90 -19.36 -1.49
N SER A 20 10.53 -19.63 -2.64
CA SER A 20 9.97 -20.56 -3.63
C SER A 20 9.88 -21.99 -3.08
N ALA A 21 10.87 -22.44 -2.30
CA ALA A 21 10.79 -23.75 -1.63
C ALA A 21 9.62 -23.79 -0.64
N LEU A 22 9.46 -22.76 0.20
CA LEU A 22 8.39 -22.67 1.19
C LEU A 22 7.00 -22.64 0.54
N ARG A 23 6.77 -21.75 -0.44
CA ARG A 23 5.44 -21.54 -1.05
C ARG A 23 5.08 -22.60 -2.09
N ASP A 24 5.97 -22.86 -3.05
CA ASP A 24 5.66 -23.68 -4.22
C ASP A 24 5.80 -25.18 -3.94
N ARG A 25 6.65 -25.58 -2.98
CA ARG A 25 6.94 -27.00 -2.69
C ARG A 25 6.39 -27.48 -1.35
N LEU A 26 6.41 -26.62 -0.33
CA LEU A 26 6.05 -26.99 1.05
C LEU A 26 4.71 -26.41 1.51
N GLY A 27 4.04 -25.62 0.67
CA GLY A 27 2.70 -25.08 0.94
C GLY A 27 2.63 -24.02 2.05
N ILE A 28 3.76 -23.47 2.49
CA ILE A 28 3.83 -22.44 3.54
C ILE A 28 3.41 -21.09 2.94
N ARG A 29 2.30 -20.52 3.44
CA ARG A 29 1.71 -19.27 2.93
C ARG A 29 1.88 -18.08 3.87
N SER A 30 2.37 -18.28 5.10
CA SER A 30 2.66 -17.16 6.01
C SER A 30 3.80 -16.26 5.50
N ALA A 31 4.81 -16.83 4.85
CA ALA A 31 5.84 -16.08 4.14
C ALA A 31 5.26 -15.52 2.83
N LYS A 32 5.01 -14.21 2.78
CA LYS A 32 4.33 -13.56 1.64
C LYS A 32 5.28 -13.15 0.53
N ASP A 33 4.91 -13.44 -0.72
CA ASP A 33 5.59 -12.89 -1.91
C ASP A 33 5.11 -11.45 -2.18
N GLY A 34 5.82 -10.46 -1.63
CA GLY A 34 5.49 -9.04 -1.81
C GLY A 34 6.31 -8.30 -2.87
N CYS A 35 7.63 -8.42 -2.76
CA CYS A 35 8.59 -7.78 -3.69
C CYS A 35 9.63 -8.79 -4.19
N ALA A 36 9.36 -10.10 -4.15
CA ALA A 36 10.38 -11.06 -4.56
C ALA A 36 10.81 -10.79 -6.01
N PRO A 37 12.10 -10.94 -6.32
CA PRO A 37 13.22 -11.35 -5.44
C PRO A 37 14.05 -10.14 -4.93
N GLN A 38 13.45 -8.96 -4.72
CA GLN A 38 14.17 -7.73 -4.37
C GLN A 38 14.66 -7.67 -2.91
N GLY A 39 13.99 -8.40 -2.00
CA GLY A 39 14.32 -8.45 -0.57
C GLY A 39 14.08 -7.14 0.19
N GLN A 40 13.18 -6.28 -0.28
CA GLN A 40 13.02 -4.91 0.24
C GLN A 40 11.85 -4.71 1.21
N CYS A 41 10.74 -5.46 1.09
CA CYS A 41 9.53 -5.22 1.89
C CYS A 41 9.46 -5.96 3.24
N GLY A 42 10.25 -7.03 3.42
CA GLY A 42 10.25 -7.85 4.64
C GLY A 42 9.06 -8.82 4.80
N CYS A 43 8.08 -8.86 3.88
CA CYS A 43 6.87 -9.68 4.06
C CYS A 43 7.10 -11.21 4.07
N CYS A 44 8.24 -11.69 3.54
CA CYS A 44 8.64 -13.10 3.56
C CYS A 44 9.67 -13.42 4.66
N THR A 45 9.67 -12.67 5.75
CA THR A 45 10.60 -12.90 6.86
C THR A 45 10.26 -14.21 7.57
N VAL A 46 11.28 -15.04 7.77
CA VAL A 46 11.28 -16.30 8.54
C VAL A 46 12.49 -16.30 9.47
N LEU A 47 12.59 -17.24 10.42
CA LEU A 47 13.82 -17.42 11.20
C LEU A 47 14.68 -18.51 10.55
N VAL A 48 15.99 -18.28 10.49
CA VAL A 48 16.98 -19.31 10.14
C VAL A 48 17.98 -19.39 11.29
N ASP A 49 17.99 -20.52 11.99
CA ASP A 49 18.68 -20.73 13.27
C ASP A 49 18.34 -19.65 14.31
N GLY A 50 17.06 -19.32 14.44
CA GLY A 50 16.56 -18.29 15.37
C GLY A 50 16.66 -16.86 14.84
N GLU A 51 17.43 -16.59 13.80
CA GLU A 51 17.66 -15.22 13.31
C GLU A 51 16.72 -14.83 12.16
N PRO A 52 16.09 -13.64 12.17
CA PRO A 52 15.23 -13.19 11.07
C PRO A 52 15.98 -13.06 9.74
N ARG A 53 15.44 -13.70 8.69
CA ARG A 53 15.95 -13.66 7.32
C ARG A 53 14.82 -13.47 6.32
N VAL A 54 15.10 -12.70 5.27
CA VAL A 54 14.18 -12.50 4.15
C VAL A 54 14.30 -13.68 3.19
N ALA A 55 13.24 -14.48 3.04
CA ALA A 55 13.28 -15.74 2.31
C ALA A 55 13.47 -15.59 0.79
N CYS A 56 12.99 -14.49 0.19
CA CYS A 56 13.02 -14.32 -1.27
C CYS A 56 14.40 -14.02 -1.87
N VAL A 57 15.38 -13.66 -1.05
CA VAL A 57 16.77 -13.43 -1.46
C VAL A 57 17.73 -14.44 -0.84
N THR A 58 17.22 -15.36 -0.01
CA THR A 58 18.01 -16.42 0.61
C THR A 58 17.99 -17.62 -0.33
N PRO A 59 19.13 -18.03 -0.93
CA PRO A 59 19.17 -19.25 -1.72
C PRO A 59 18.82 -20.45 -0.84
N VAL A 60 17.99 -21.37 -1.33
CA VAL A 60 17.64 -22.58 -0.55
C VAL A 60 18.90 -23.39 -0.22
N ALA A 61 19.89 -23.36 -1.12
CA ALA A 61 21.21 -23.95 -0.92
C ALA A 61 21.89 -23.54 0.41
N ARG A 62 21.63 -22.32 0.91
CA ARG A 62 22.25 -21.79 2.13
C ARG A 62 21.56 -22.20 3.43
N VAL A 63 20.45 -22.94 3.35
CA VAL A 63 19.74 -23.47 4.52
C VAL A 63 19.90 -24.98 4.70
N ALA A 64 20.76 -25.63 3.91
CA ALA A 64 21.06 -27.04 4.05
C ALA A 64 21.44 -27.42 5.49
N GLY A 65 20.71 -28.37 6.08
CA GLY A 65 20.92 -28.84 7.45
C GLY A 65 20.57 -27.85 8.57
N ARG A 66 20.07 -26.66 8.24
CA ARG A 66 19.75 -25.59 9.21
C ARG A 66 18.30 -25.65 9.65
N ALA A 67 17.98 -24.98 10.76
CA ALA A 67 16.62 -24.86 11.25
C ALA A 67 15.95 -23.63 10.61
N VAL A 68 14.78 -23.83 10.00
CA VAL A 68 13.93 -22.77 9.45
C VAL A 68 12.60 -22.79 10.21
N THR A 69 12.26 -21.65 10.82
CA THR A 69 10.98 -21.47 11.54
C THR A 69 10.15 -20.42 10.83
N THR A 70 8.95 -20.79 10.42
CA THR A 70 7.94 -19.91 9.83
C THR A 70 6.88 -19.57 10.89
N LEU A 71 5.88 -18.75 10.55
CA LEU A 71 4.82 -18.40 11.52
C LEU A 71 4.09 -19.64 12.03
N GLU A 72 3.92 -20.66 11.18
CA GLU A 72 3.32 -21.96 11.51
C GLU A 72 4.17 -22.78 12.49
N GLY A 73 5.47 -22.48 12.65
CA GLY A 73 6.37 -23.11 13.61
C GLY A 73 6.52 -22.35 14.93
N VAL A 74 5.92 -21.16 15.06
CA VAL A 74 5.86 -20.41 16.31
C VAL A 74 4.83 -21.05 17.23
N ASP A 75 5.13 -21.13 18.52
CA ASP A 75 4.21 -21.60 19.55
C ASP A 75 2.84 -20.93 19.43
N ASP A 76 1.78 -21.74 19.47
CA ASP A 76 0.41 -21.29 19.21
C ASP A 76 -0.04 -20.19 20.19
N ALA A 77 0.35 -20.28 21.47
CA ALA A 77 0.00 -19.27 22.45
C ALA A 77 0.77 -17.95 22.22
N VAL A 78 2.03 -18.01 21.78
CA VAL A 78 2.78 -16.82 21.36
C VAL A 78 2.18 -16.20 20.11
N ARG A 79 1.85 -17.01 19.11
CA ARG A 79 1.23 -16.58 17.86
C ARG A 79 -0.13 -15.90 18.11
N GLN A 80 -0.96 -16.48 18.97
CA GLN A 80 -2.26 -15.91 19.32
C GLN A 80 -2.12 -14.58 20.08
N LYS A 81 -1.18 -14.47 21.02
CA LYS A 81 -0.91 -13.21 21.75
C LYS A 81 -0.55 -12.06 20.80
N TRP A 82 0.27 -12.33 19.79
CA TRP A 82 0.59 -11.34 18.76
C TRP A 82 -0.63 -10.95 17.92
N ALA A 83 -1.41 -11.95 17.48
CA ALA A 83 -2.61 -11.71 16.70
C ALA A 83 -3.64 -10.87 17.46
N ASP A 84 -3.87 -11.18 18.74
CA ASP A 84 -4.79 -10.46 19.62
C ASP A 84 -4.32 -9.02 19.86
N ALA A 85 -3.02 -8.81 20.14
CA ALA A 85 -2.46 -7.48 20.35
C ALA A 85 -2.57 -6.59 19.11
N LEU A 86 -2.26 -7.14 17.93
CA LEU A 86 -2.38 -6.43 16.65
C LEU A 86 -3.85 -6.16 16.31
N CYS A 87 -4.76 -7.08 16.62
CA CYS A 87 -6.19 -6.84 16.46
C CYS A 87 -6.67 -5.72 17.40
N ALA A 88 -6.32 -5.79 18.69
CA ALA A 88 -6.77 -4.88 19.74
C ALA A 88 -6.35 -3.41 19.54
N THR A 89 -5.22 -3.19 18.87
CA THR A 89 -4.66 -1.85 18.56
C THR A 89 -5.00 -1.37 17.14
N GLY A 90 -5.53 -2.25 16.28
CA GLY A 90 -5.64 -1.98 14.85
C GLY A 90 -4.27 -1.99 14.14
N GLY A 91 -3.27 -2.66 14.71
CA GLY A 91 -1.94 -2.90 14.13
C GLY A 91 -1.92 -3.82 12.90
N SER A 92 -3.08 -4.39 12.51
CA SER A 92 -3.23 -5.14 11.26
C SER A 92 -4.50 -4.71 10.52
N GLN A 93 -4.33 -4.00 9.39
CA GLN A 93 -5.42 -3.65 8.48
C GLN A 93 -5.57 -4.71 7.38
N CYS A 94 -4.77 -4.63 6.30
CA CYS A 94 -4.85 -5.64 5.23
C CYS A 94 -4.28 -7.01 5.63
N GLY A 95 -3.33 -7.04 6.58
CA GLY A 95 -2.72 -8.29 7.08
C GLY A 95 -1.53 -8.82 6.27
N PHE A 96 -1.16 -8.21 5.14
CA PHE A 96 -0.17 -8.82 4.23
C PHE A 96 1.26 -8.77 4.80
N CYS A 97 1.69 -7.65 5.38
CA CYS A 97 3.02 -7.55 5.99
C CYS A 97 3.11 -8.22 7.38
N THR A 98 1.97 -8.49 8.01
CA THR A 98 1.88 -8.79 9.43
C THR A 98 2.61 -10.09 9.83
N PRO A 99 2.50 -11.22 9.09
CA PRO A 99 3.27 -12.42 9.41
C PRO A 99 4.77 -12.18 9.51
N GLY A 100 5.36 -11.50 8.52
CA GLY A 100 6.79 -11.18 8.53
C GLY A 100 7.18 -10.24 9.68
N ILE A 101 6.30 -9.28 10.01
CA ILE A 101 6.51 -8.37 11.15
C ILE A 101 6.50 -9.13 12.48
N ILE A 102 5.57 -10.07 12.67
CA ILE A 102 5.53 -10.93 13.86
C ILE A 102 6.86 -11.68 13.97
N MET A 103 7.29 -12.38 12.91
CA MET A 103 8.56 -13.13 12.92
C MET A 103 9.76 -12.24 13.27
N ARG A 104 9.77 -10.99 12.79
CA ARG A 104 10.85 -10.03 13.05
C ARG A 104 10.89 -9.52 14.49
N LEU A 105 9.76 -9.49 15.18
CA LEU A 105 9.62 -8.92 16.52
C LEU A 105 9.58 -9.96 17.65
N LEU A 106 9.65 -11.27 17.35
CA LEU A 106 9.54 -12.34 18.36
C LEU A 106 10.53 -12.16 19.53
N ASP A 107 11.80 -11.88 19.22
CA ASP A 107 12.90 -11.77 20.19
C ASP A 107 13.38 -10.32 20.38
N VAL A 108 12.56 -9.33 19.99
CA VAL A 108 12.89 -7.90 20.15
C VAL A 108 12.40 -7.40 21.50
N GLU A 109 13.26 -6.67 22.20
CA GLU A 109 12.89 -5.97 23.43
C GLU A 109 11.69 -5.04 23.18
N PRO A 110 10.64 -5.07 24.02
CA PRO A 110 9.39 -4.37 23.76
C PRO A 110 9.48 -2.88 24.11
N THR A 111 10.60 -2.21 23.81
CA THR A 111 10.71 -0.75 23.90
C THR A 111 10.33 -0.13 22.56
N LYS A 112 9.73 1.07 22.59
CA LYS A 112 9.37 1.81 21.37
C LYS A 112 10.56 1.92 20.40
N ALA A 113 11.73 2.30 20.92
CA ALA A 113 12.92 2.53 20.11
C ALA A 113 13.47 1.25 19.46
N ASP A 114 13.47 0.13 20.18
CA ASP A 114 13.97 -1.15 19.65
C ASP A 114 13.01 -1.74 18.61
N VAL A 115 11.70 -1.63 18.86
CA VAL A 115 10.66 -2.03 17.91
C VAL A 115 10.77 -1.21 16.62
N GLU A 116 10.79 0.12 16.69
CA GLU A 116 10.88 1.00 15.51
C GLU A 116 12.16 0.73 14.70
N ARG A 117 13.29 0.51 15.38
CA ARG A 117 14.56 0.14 14.72
C ARG A 117 14.46 -1.21 14.03
N SER A 118 13.84 -2.21 14.66
CA SER A 118 13.66 -3.52 14.05
C SER A 118 12.76 -3.47 12.81
N LEU A 119 11.74 -2.60 12.83
CA LEU A 119 10.80 -2.38 11.74
C LEU A 119 11.41 -1.68 10.51
N LEU A 120 12.62 -1.13 10.59
CA LEU A 120 13.33 -0.59 9.40
C LEU A 120 13.49 -1.62 8.27
N ALA A 121 13.54 -2.91 8.64
CA ALA A 121 13.61 -4.03 7.70
C ALA A 121 12.29 -4.30 6.95
N HIS A 122 11.19 -3.68 7.36
CA HIS A 122 9.85 -3.88 6.81
C HIS A 122 9.33 -2.64 6.07
N LEU A 123 8.31 -2.87 5.25
CA LEU A 123 7.39 -1.84 4.78
C LEU A 123 5.97 -2.17 5.24
N CYS A 124 5.19 -1.14 5.55
CA CYS A 124 3.76 -1.19 5.81
C CYS A 124 3.12 0.03 5.14
N ARG A 125 2.11 -0.19 4.30
CA ARG A 125 1.42 0.90 3.61
C ARG A 125 0.18 1.40 4.36
N CYS A 126 -0.32 0.62 5.33
CA CYS A 126 -1.68 0.78 5.83
C CYS A 126 -1.77 1.45 7.20
N THR A 127 -0.92 1.05 8.15
CA THR A 127 -1.15 1.35 9.59
C THR A 127 -0.46 2.61 10.08
N GLY A 128 0.44 3.19 9.27
CA GLY A 128 1.30 4.28 9.71
C GLY A 128 2.26 3.90 10.84
N TRP A 129 2.57 2.61 11.01
CA TRP A 129 3.49 2.03 12.00
C TRP A 129 3.09 2.16 13.47
N GLN A 130 2.48 3.26 13.88
CA GLN A 130 2.18 3.58 15.28
C GLN A 130 1.37 2.48 15.97
N THR A 131 0.31 1.96 15.35
CA THR A 131 -0.51 0.89 15.94
C THR A 131 0.21 -0.46 16.02
N ILE A 132 1.19 -0.71 15.15
CA ILE A 132 2.07 -1.90 15.23
C ILE A 132 3.02 -1.75 16.43
N VAL A 133 3.58 -0.57 16.63
CA VAL A 133 4.46 -0.26 17.76
C VAL A 133 3.69 -0.40 19.08
N GLU A 134 2.49 0.17 19.17
CA GLU A 134 1.58 -0.01 20.32
C GLU A 134 1.31 -1.48 20.61
N ALA A 135 1.02 -2.29 19.58
CA ALA A 135 0.80 -3.73 19.75
C ALA A 135 2.02 -4.47 20.31
N ALA A 136 3.22 -4.12 19.84
CA ALA A 136 4.46 -4.77 20.21
C ALA A 136 4.92 -4.41 21.63
N VAL A 137 4.74 -3.15 22.03
CA VAL A 137 5.14 -2.60 23.33
C VAL A 137 4.15 -2.98 24.42
N ASP A 138 2.86 -2.71 24.20
CA ASP A 138 1.84 -2.83 25.24
C ASP A 138 1.23 -4.25 25.34
N ARG A 139 1.28 -5.01 24.23
CA ARG A 139 0.67 -6.34 24.06
C ARG A 139 -0.75 -6.46 24.67
N PRO A 140 -1.66 -5.53 24.36
CA PRO A 140 -2.97 -5.49 25.01
C PRO A 140 -3.82 -6.68 24.58
N GLN A 141 -4.72 -7.11 25.45
CA GLN A 141 -5.79 -8.04 25.11
C GLN A 141 -7.12 -7.31 25.21
N ARG A 142 -7.88 -7.23 24.10
CA ARG A 142 -9.24 -6.66 24.11
C ARG A 142 -10.25 -7.74 23.72
N ARG A 143 -10.84 -8.38 24.74
CA ARG A 143 -11.67 -9.58 24.56
C ARG A 143 -13.11 -9.29 24.12
N ASP A 144 -13.62 -8.07 24.34
CA ASP A 144 -15.04 -7.72 24.09
C ASP A 144 -15.24 -6.73 22.93
N ARG A 145 -14.36 -6.78 21.92
CA ARG A 145 -14.48 -5.90 20.75
C ARG A 145 -15.48 -6.49 19.75
N ASP A 146 -16.45 -5.70 19.30
CA ASP A 146 -17.35 -6.09 18.22
C ASP A 146 -16.61 -6.08 16.87
N LEU A 147 -16.17 -7.26 16.45
CA LEU A 147 -15.44 -7.44 15.19
C LEU A 147 -16.32 -7.26 13.95
N THR A 148 -17.64 -7.34 14.08
CA THR A 148 -18.57 -7.07 12.98
C THR A 148 -18.62 -5.58 12.71
N ALA A 149 -18.84 -4.78 13.76
CA ALA A 149 -18.77 -3.32 13.66
C ALA A 149 -17.39 -2.83 13.21
N ALA A 150 -16.31 -3.46 13.72
CA ALA A 150 -14.96 -3.17 13.28
C ALA A 150 -14.71 -3.46 11.79
N SER A 151 -15.24 -4.58 11.28
CA SER A 151 -15.14 -4.93 9.87
C SER A 151 -15.96 -3.99 8.98
N GLU A 152 -17.14 -3.56 9.44
CA GLU A 152 -17.95 -2.58 8.72
C GLU A 152 -17.26 -1.20 8.68
N ARG A 153 -16.67 -0.76 9.80
CA ARG A 153 -15.84 0.46 9.82
C ARG A 153 -14.69 0.38 8.82
N ALA A 154 -13.99 -0.75 8.77
CA ALA A 154 -12.90 -0.98 7.82
C ALA A 154 -13.39 -0.95 6.38
N ARG A 155 -14.55 -1.58 6.09
CA ARG A 155 -15.18 -1.56 4.76
C ARG A 155 -15.47 -0.14 4.29
N ILE A 156 -16.01 0.71 5.16
CA ILE A 156 -16.27 2.13 4.86
C ILE A 156 -14.96 2.88 4.56
N GLU A 157 -13.92 2.69 5.38
CA GLU A 157 -12.63 3.37 5.20
C GLU A 157 -11.81 2.87 4.01
N GLY A 158 -11.97 1.58 3.69
CA GLY A 158 -11.28 0.92 2.59
C GLY A 158 -11.99 0.99 1.24
N GLY A 159 -13.27 1.37 1.22
CA GLY A 159 -14.08 1.41 -0.02
C GLY A 159 -14.38 0.03 -0.63
N GLY A 160 -14.17 -1.06 0.13
CA GLY A 160 -14.36 -2.43 -0.33
C GLY A 160 -14.43 -3.42 0.81
N THR A 161 -14.80 -4.67 0.53
CA THR A 161 -14.95 -5.71 1.55
C THR A 161 -13.66 -5.92 2.33
N GLN A 162 -13.75 -5.80 3.65
CA GLN A 162 -12.63 -6.03 4.57
C GLN A 162 -13.11 -6.74 5.84
N ARG A 163 -12.18 -7.43 6.48
CA ARG A 163 -12.41 -8.14 7.74
C ARG A 163 -11.41 -7.65 8.78
N VAL A 164 -11.87 -7.55 10.02
CA VAL A 164 -11.03 -7.30 11.19
C VAL A 164 -11.10 -8.53 12.09
N SER A 165 -9.98 -9.24 12.24
CA SER A 165 -9.87 -10.38 13.15
C SER A 165 -8.41 -10.71 13.46
N ALA A 166 -8.17 -11.55 14.46
CA ALA A 166 -6.85 -12.12 14.75
C ALA A 166 -6.29 -12.89 13.53
N ASP A 167 -7.13 -13.60 12.77
CA ASP A 167 -6.70 -14.34 11.57
C ASP A 167 -6.08 -13.43 10.50
N VAL A 168 -6.57 -12.20 10.35
CA VAL A 168 -6.00 -11.23 9.42
C VAL A 168 -4.57 -10.86 9.83
N ALA A 169 -4.30 -10.75 11.14
CA ALA A 169 -2.94 -10.53 11.64
C ALA A 169 -2.01 -11.74 11.40
N LEU A 170 -2.58 -12.95 11.34
CA LEU A 170 -1.84 -14.17 10.97
C LEU A 170 -1.68 -14.35 9.46
N GLY A 171 -2.06 -13.35 8.65
CA GLY A 171 -1.90 -13.36 7.20
C GLY A 171 -2.97 -14.16 6.47
N LEU A 172 -4.08 -14.51 7.13
CA LEU A 172 -5.25 -15.16 6.55
C LEU A 172 -6.26 -14.11 6.06
N GLY A 173 -5.78 -13.09 5.33
CA GLY A 173 -6.61 -11.99 4.86
C GLY A 173 -7.55 -12.35 3.70
N GLY A 174 -7.30 -13.48 3.02
CA GLY A 174 -8.02 -13.86 1.79
C GLY A 174 -7.32 -13.42 0.50
N PHE A 175 -5.97 -13.35 0.50
CA PHE A 175 -5.17 -12.99 -0.66
C PHE A 175 -5.28 -14.03 -1.77
N ALA A 176 -5.48 -13.60 -3.02
CA ALA A 176 -5.78 -14.48 -4.14
C ALA A 176 -4.66 -15.51 -4.40
N ASP A 177 -3.39 -15.10 -4.32
CA ASP A 177 -2.25 -16.02 -4.51
C ASP A 177 -2.20 -17.15 -3.45
N ASP A 178 -2.71 -16.88 -2.25
CA ASP A 178 -2.77 -17.86 -1.16
C ASP A 178 -3.98 -18.80 -1.26
N SER A 179 -5.07 -18.37 -1.92
CA SER A 179 -6.32 -19.14 -2.04
C SER A 179 -6.46 -19.94 -3.34
N ALA A 180 -5.52 -19.78 -4.28
CA ALA A 180 -5.52 -20.52 -5.53
C ALA A 180 -5.45 -22.05 -5.30
N PRO A 181 -6.17 -22.87 -6.10
CA PRO A 181 -6.06 -24.32 -6.06
C PRO A 181 -4.61 -24.80 -6.16
N ALA A 182 -4.23 -25.79 -5.35
CA ALA A 182 -2.85 -26.24 -5.21
C ALA A 182 -2.24 -26.79 -6.53
N ASP A 183 -3.08 -27.29 -7.42
CA ASP A 183 -2.74 -27.81 -8.74
C ASP A 183 -2.90 -26.76 -9.86
N SER A 184 -3.06 -25.48 -9.54
CA SER A 184 -3.14 -24.43 -10.58
C SER A 184 -1.82 -24.34 -11.36
N LEU A 185 -1.94 -24.17 -12.68
CA LEU A 185 -0.83 -23.68 -13.49
C LEU A 185 -0.55 -22.21 -13.15
N VAL A 186 0.69 -21.79 -13.27
CA VAL A 186 1.12 -20.41 -12.99
C VAL A 186 1.38 -19.68 -14.29
N ALA A 187 0.77 -18.50 -14.45
CA ALA A 187 1.05 -17.59 -15.55
C ALA A 187 1.88 -16.39 -15.06
N ILE A 188 2.99 -16.11 -15.74
CA ILE A 188 3.84 -14.94 -15.53
C ILE A 188 3.91 -14.16 -16.84
N LEU A 189 3.77 -12.83 -16.76
CA LEU A 189 3.90 -11.95 -17.91
C LEU A 189 5.38 -11.77 -18.24
N ALA A 190 5.80 -12.17 -19.43
CA ALA A 190 7.16 -11.95 -19.90
C ALA A 190 7.36 -10.48 -20.34
N PRO A 191 8.62 -9.98 -20.39
CA PRO A 191 8.90 -8.63 -20.89
C PRO A 191 8.43 -8.38 -22.34
N SER A 192 8.24 -9.44 -23.13
CA SER A 192 7.64 -9.36 -24.48
C SER A 192 6.15 -9.02 -24.46
N GLY A 193 5.48 -9.14 -23.31
CA GLY A 193 4.02 -9.03 -23.16
C GLY A 193 3.28 -10.36 -23.32
N GLU A 194 4.00 -11.47 -23.56
CA GLU A 194 3.40 -12.81 -23.67
C GLU A 194 3.29 -13.50 -22.32
N TRP A 195 2.28 -14.37 -22.17
CA TRP A 195 2.13 -15.20 -20.97
C TRP A 195 2.97 -16.45 -21.03
N VAL A 196 3.82 -16.64 -20.02
CA VAL A 196 4.56 -17.88 -19.80
C VAL A 196 3.84 -18.69 -18.75
N ILE A 197 3.46 -19.91 -19.13
CA ILE A 197 2.71 -20.84 -18.29
C ILE A 197 3.64 -21.95 -17.81
N ALA A 198 3.67 -22.21 -16.50
CA ALA A 198 4.47 -23.27 -15.90
C ALA A 198 3.80 -23.88 -14.66
N SER A 199 4.43 -24.89 -14.06
CA SER A 199 3.90 -25.56 -12.87
C SER A 199 4.14 -24.79 -11.57
N THR A 200 5.14 -23.91 -11.55
CA THR A 200 5.53 -23.12 -10.37
C THR A 200 5.88 -21.69 -10.73
N ILE A 201 5.80 -20.76 -9.78
CA ILE A 201 6.21 -19.35 -9.99
C ILE A 201 7.69 -19.29 -10.34
N SER A 202 8.52 -20.07 -9.67
CA SER A 202 9.97 -20.11 -9.91
C SER A 202 10.29 -20.52 -11.35
N GLU A 203 9.64 -21.57 -11.86
CA GLU A 203 9.80 -22.03 -13.24
C GLU A 203 9.30 -21.00 -14.25
N ALA A 204 8.09 -20.47 -14.05
CA ALA A 204 7.51 -19.47 -14.96
C ALA A 204 8.36 -18.20 -15.03
N ARG A 205 8.86 -17.69 -13.90
CA ARG A 205 9.76 -16.52 -13.86
C ARG A 205 11.09 -16.78 -14.57
N HIS A 206 11.66 -17.98 -14.41
CA HIS A 206 12.90 -18.34 -15.09
C HIS A 206 12.73 -18.36 -16.61
N VAL A 207 11.68 -19.03 -17.11
CA VAL A 207 11.38 -19.12 -18.55
C VAL A 207 11.02 -17.76 -19.14
N ALA A 208 10.25 -16.94 -18.41
CA ALA A 208 9.90 -15.59 -18.83
C ALA A 208 11.09 -14.62 -18.88
N GLY A 209 12.26 -15.00 -18.34
CA GLY A 209 13.44 -14.13 -18.32
C GLY A 209 13.24 -12.85 -17.50
N VAL A 210 12.37 -12.89 -16.47
CA VAL A 210 12.05 -11.72 -15.66
C VAL A 210 13.30 -11.30 -14.87
N VAL A 211 13.88 -10.16 -15.25
CA VAL A 211 15.01 -9.57 -14.55
C VAL A 211 14.48 -8.64 -13.44
N PRO A 212 14.92 -8.82 -12.17
CA PRO A 212 14.52 -7.93 -11.09
C PRO A 212 14.90 -6.49 -11.39
N GLY A 213 13.96 -5.59 -11.14
CA GLY A 213 14.16 -4.16 -11.27
C GLY A 213 15.29 -3.69 -10.37
N ARG A 214 16.18 -2.85 -10.91
CA ARG A 214 17.25 -2.20 -10.14
C ARG A 214 16.83 -0.79 -9.77
N ARG A 215 17.43 -0.27 -8.70
CA ARG A 215 17.31 1.14 -8.35
C ARG A 215 17.85 1.99 -9.50
N SER A 216 17.05 2.91 -9.99
CA SER A 216 17.48 3.87 -11.01
C SER A 216 18.15 5.09 -10.38
N THR A 217 18.98 5.75 -11.17
CA THR A 217 19.56 7.09 -10.86
C THR A 217 18.79 8.20 -11.56
N VAL A 218 17.71 7.89 -12.29
CA VAL A 218 16.86 8.91 -12.93
C VAL A 218 16.08 9.63 -11.83
N GLY A 219 16.16 10.96 -11.82
CA GLY A 219 15.45 11.81 -10.87
C GLY A 219 13.95 11.91 -11.15
N LEU A 220 13.20 12.41 -10.17
CA LEU A 220 11.78 12.72 -10.34
C LEU A 220 11.56 13.87 -11.32
N THR A 221 10.46 13.80 -12.07
CA THR A 221 10.01 14.84 -13.00
C THR A 221 8.60 15.31 -12.64
N TRP A 222 8.29 16.57 -12.94
CA TRP A 222 6.96 17.14 -12.77
C TRP A 222 6.41 17.42 -14.16
N PRO A 223 5.69 16.47 -14.78
CA PRO A 223 5.51 16.46 -16.23
C PRO A 223 4.61 17.58 -16.77
N ILE A 224 3.84 18.24 -15.90
CA ILE A 224 2.91 19.31 -16.28
C ILE A 224 3.44 20.61 -15.69
N ASP A 225 3.58 21.64 -16.52
CA ASP A 225 3.93 22.99 -16.10
C ASP A 225 2.74 23.70 -15.46
N VAL A 226 3.04 24.71 -14.64
CA VAL A 226 1.98 25.52 -13.99
C VAL A 226 1.11 26.14 -15.09
N PRO A 227 -0.24 26.09 -14.94
CA PRO A 227 -1.14 26.73 -15.89
C PRO A 227 -0.77 28.19 -16.16
N ASP A 228 -0.90 28.63 -17.41
CA ASP A 228 -0.71 30.04 -17.75
C ASP A 228 -1.71 30.89 -16.98
N ASP A 229 -1.19 31.73 -16.09
CA ASP A 229 -1.97 32.67 -15.33
C ASP A 229 -2.31 33.89 -16.19
N GLN A 230 -3.31 33.75 -17.06
CA GLN A 230 -3.76 34.84 -17.94
C GLN A 230 -4.14 36.12 -17.19
N ARG A 231 -4.42 36.01 -15.87
CA ARG A 231 -4.78 37.14 -15.00
C ARG A 231 -3.60 37.63 -14.15
N GLY A 232 -2.57 36.81 -13.95
CA GLY A 232 -1.40 37.10 -13.11
C GLY A 232 -1.73 37.17 -11.61
N ASP A 233 -2.81 36.52 -11.16
CA ASP A 233 -3.37 36.63 -9.81
C ASP A 233 -3.33 35.34 -8.98
N PHE A 234 -2.64 34.29 -9.43
CA PHE A 234 -2.41 33.12 -8.60
C PHE A 234 -1.58 33.49 -7.36
N VAL A 235 -2.13 33.21 -6.19
CA VAL A 235 -1.44 33.43 -4.91
C VAL A 235 -0.60 32.22 -4.51
N ARG A 236 -0.95 31.02 -4.98
CA ARG A 236 -0.18 29.78 -4.78
C ARG A 236 -0.31 28.87 -5.99
N THR A 237 0.73 28.08 -6.21
CA THR A 237 0.80 27.09 -7.29
C THR A 237 1.36 25.78 -6.75
N LEU A 238 0.90 24.66 -7.31
CA LEU A 238 1.37 23.33 -6.97
C LEU A 238 1.60 22.51 -8.24
N ARG A 239 2.69 21.74 -8.27
CA ARG A 239 2.94 20.67 -9.24
C ARG A 239 3.16 19.35 -8.50
N THR A 240 2.51 18.29 -8.97
CA THR A 240 2.73 16.93 -8.45
C THR A 240 3.42 16.04 -9.47
N THR A 241 4.16 15.06 -8.98
CA THR A 241 4.82 14.04 -9.82
C THR A 241 3.97 12.76 -9.91
N TRP A 242 4.47 11.78 -10.66
CA TRP A 242 3.90 10.43 -10.70
C TRP A 242 4.05 9.74 -9.35
N VAL A 243 2.95 9.20 -8.82
CA VAL A 243 2.95 8.48 -7.53
C VAL A 243 2.39 7.08 -7.70
N GLU A 244 3.15 6.11 -7.19
CA GLU A 244 2.78 4.70 -7.11
C GLU A 244 2.01 4.42 -5.82
N PRO A 245 0.82 3.78 -5.86
CA PRO A 245 0.07 3.40 -4.66
C PRO A 245 0.85 2.59 -3.63
N ALA A 246 1.88 1.84 -4.06
CA ALA A 246 2.87 1.20 -3.21
C ALA A 246 2.31 0.10 -2.27
N TYR A 247 1.24 -0.56 -2.68
CA TYR A 247 0.68 -1.69 -1.94
C TYR A 247 1.62 -2.89 -1.96
N LEU A 248 1.66 -3.65 -0.86
CA LEU A 248 2.68 -4.70 -0.66
C LEU A 248 2.34 -6.03 -1.33
N GLU A 249 1.06 -6.36 -1.46
CA GLU A 249 0.58 -7.54 -2.18
C GLU A 249 0.57 -7.23 -3.68
N PRO A 250 1.37 -7.88 -4.54
CA PRO A 250 1.22 -7.72 -5.99
C PRO A 250 -0.18 -8.09 -6.47
N ASP A 251 -0.55 -7.65 -7.67
CA ASP A 251 -1.81 -8.08 -8.27
C ASP A 251 -1.76 -9.58 -8.54
N ALA A 252 -2.72 -10.29 -7.97
CA ALA A 252 -2.87 -11.71 -8.11
C ALA A 252 -4.34 -12.05 -8.37
N VAL A 253 -4.55 -12.99 -9.28
CA VAL A 253 -5.87 -13.53 -9.61
C VAL A 253 -5.73 -15.02 -9.89
N TRP A 254 -6.80 -15.77 -9.72
CA TRP A 254 -6.86 -17.13 -10.24
C TRP A 254 -8.26 -17.46 -10.74
N CYS A 255 -8.35 -18.41 -11.66
CA CYS A 255 -9.60 -18.88 -12.23
C CYS A 255 -9.55 -20.38 -12.50
N THR A 256 -10.67 -21.06 -12.27
CA THR A 256 -10.92 -22.43 -12.75
C THR A 256 -11.68 -22.34 -14.09
N PRO A 257 -11.50 -23.28 -15.04
CA PRO A 257 -12.21 -23.23 -16.31
C PRO A 257 -13.73 -23.17 -16.12
N GLY A 258 -14.38 -22.23 -16.80
CA GLY A 258 -15.82 -22.01 -16.71
C GLY A 258 -16.33 -21.28 -15.45
N ASP A 259 -15.47 -20.96 -14.48
CA ASP A 259 -15.85 -20.26 -13.25
C ASP A 259 -15.59 -18.74 -13.32
N GLU A 260 -16.08 -18.00 -12.32
CA GLU A 260 -15.73 -16.59 -12.13
C GLU A 260 -14.33 -16.44 -11.49
N PRO A 261 -13.46 -15.56 -12.02
CA PRO A 261 -12.12 -15.33 -11.46
C PRO A 261 -12.16 -14.77 -10.04
N VAL A 262 -11.32 -15.33 -9.18
CA VAL A 262 -11.05 -14.80 -7.84
C VAL A 262 -9.98 -13.71 -7.94
N GLY A 263 -10.39 -12.48 -7.61
CA GLY A 263 -9.59 -11.28 -7.73
C GLY A 263 -8.80 -10.91 -6.47
N PRO A 264 -7.89 -9.92 -6.56
CA PRO A 264 -7.27 -9.36 -5.37
C PRO A 264 -8.31 -8.68 -4.49
N LEU A 265 -8.04 -8.59 -3.19
CA LEU A 265 -8.87 -7.82 -2.27
C LEU A 265 -8.81 -6.34 -2.67
N ALA A 266 -9.97 -5.72 -2.91
CA ALA A 266 -10.06 -4.34 -3.41
C ALA A 266 -9.26 -3.32 -2.57
N ASN A 267 -9.22 -3.51 -1.25
CA ASN A 267 -8.39 -2.71 -0.34
C ASN A 267 -7.27 -3.54 0.32
N GLY A 268 -6.60 -4.47 -0.38
CA GLY A 268 -5.42 -5.23 0.11
C GLY A 268 -4.19 -4.36 0.47
N GLY A 269 -4.39 -3.21 1.12
CA GLY A 269 -3.46 -2.11 1.23
C GLY A 269 -3.34 -1.28 -0.04
N ALA A 270 -4.28 -1.45 -0.98
CA ALA A 270 -4.24 -0.86 -2.31
C ALA A 270 -4.85 0.54 -2.40
N PHE A 271 -5.79 0.89 -1.52
CA PHE A 271 -6.40 2.22 -1.44
C PHE A 271 -6.86 2.75 -2.80
N GLY A 272 -7.57 1.91 -3.56
CA GLY A 272 -8.02 2.21 -4.93
C GLY A 272 -7.11 1.69 -6.04
N GLY A 273 -5.87 1.30 -5.74
CA GLY A 273 -4.92 0.82 -6.75
C GLY A 273 -5.25 -0.54 -7.39
N LYS A 274 -6.27 -1.25 -6.90
CA LYS A 274 -6.69 -2.60 -7.36
C LYS A 274 -8.19 -2.71 -7.64
N THR A 275 -8.94 -1.61 -7.65
CA THR A 275 -10.39 -1.58 -7.94
C THR A 275 -10.72 -2.10 -9.33
N THR A 276 -9.84 -1.85 -10.30
CA THR A 276 -9.95 -2.33 -11.67
C THR A 276 -8.72 -3.18 -12.02
N SER A 277 -8.90 -4.49 -12.13
CA SER A 277 -7.82 -5.41 -12.53
C SER A 277 -8.18 -6.13 -13.83
N TRP A 278 -7.45 -5.79 -14.89
CA TRP A 278 -7.55 -6.42 -16.21
C TRP A 278 -7.14 -7.91 -16.20
N LEU A 279 -6.49 -8.36 -15.12
CA LEU A 279 -6.02 -9.74 -14.98
C LEU A 279 -7.16 -10.75 -14.83
N ARG A 280 -8.34 -10.34 -14.35
CA ARG A 280 -9.47 -11.26 -14.15
C ARG A 280 -9.90 -11.89 -15.48
N ASP A 281 -10.05 -11.08 -16.51
CA ASP A 281 -10.43 -11.54 -17.85
C ASP A 281 -9.36 -12.46 -18.44
N GLU A 282 -8.10 -12.13 -18.20
CA GLU A 282 -6.97 -12.93 -18.68
C GLU A 282 -6.84 -14.28 -17.97
N ALA A 283 -7.07 -14.32 -16.66
CA ALA A 283 -7.08 -15.58 -15.90
C ALA A 283 -8.18 -16.52 -16.39
N ARG A 284 -9.37 -15.99 -16.71
CA ARG A 284 -10.47 -16.76 -17.29
C ARG A 284 -10.08 -17.32 -18.64
N ARG A 285 -9.60 -16.46 -19.55
CA ARG A 285 -9.18 -16.83 -20.90
C ARG A 285 -8.13 -17.94 -20.89
N LEU A 286 -7.09 -17.78 -20.08
CA LEU A 286 -6.02 -18.77 -19.94
C LEU A 286 -6.53 -20.07 -19.32
N ALA A 287 -7.39 -20.01 -18.29
CA ALA A 287 -7.93 -21.22 -17.67
C ALA A 287 -8.75 -22.04 -18.68
N ASP A 288 -9.63 -21.39 -19.44
CA ASP A 288 -10.44 -22.03 -20.46
C ASP A 288 -9.59 -22.62 -21.59
N GLU A 289 -8.55 -21.90 -22.06
CA GLU A 289 -7.62 -22.37 -23.10
C GLU A 289 -6.84 -23.62 -22.66
N HIS A 290 -6.38 -23.66 -21.40
CA HIS A 290 -5.56 -24.75 -20.89
C HIS A 290 -6.36 -25.89 -20.25
N GLY A 291 -7.68 -25.73 -20.08
CA GLY A 291 -8.54 -26.71 -19.41
C GLY A 291 -8.13 -27.00 -17.96
N ARG A 292 -7.44 -26.06 -17.29
CA ARG A 292 -6.93 -26.19 -15.92
C ARG A 292 -6.99 -24.85 -15.20
N SER A 293 -7.04 -24.88 -13.87
CA SER A 293 -6.99 -23.65 -13.09
C SER A 293 -5.68 -22.88 -13.36
N ILE A 294 -5.80 -21.57 -13.57
CA ILE A 294 -4.67 -20.68 -13.82
C ILE A 294 -4.58 -19.68 -12.67
N ARG A 295 -3.36 -19.51 -12.15
CA ARG A 295 -2.98 -18.51 -11.16
C ARG A 295 -2.03 -17.51 -11.80
N ILE A 296 -2.43 -16.24 -11.80
CA ILE A 296 -1.59 -15.13 -12.25
C ILE A 296 -1.09 -14.38 -11.02
N VAL A 297 0.22 -14.12 -10.95
CA VAL A 297 0.82 -13.25 -9.92
C VAL A 297 1.81 -12.33 -10.62
N LEU A 298 1.50 -11.03 -10.65
CA LEU A 298 2.42 -10.06 -11.22
C LEU A 298 3.70 -9.94 -10.38
N SER A 299 4.83 -9.72 -11.05
CA SER A 299 6.03 -9.26 -10.35
C SER A 299 5.82 -7.85 -9.79
N ARG A 300 6.69 -7.42 -8.87
CA ARG A 300 6.64 -6.04 -8.36
C ARG A 300 6.86 -5.03 -9.49
N GLU A 301 7.72 -5.38 -10.43
CA GLU A 301 8.03 -4.59 -11.61
C GLU A 301 6.80 -4.45 -12.50
N ASP A 302 6.08 -5.54 -12.76
CA ASP A 302 4.86 -5.52 -13.59
C ASP A 302 3.74 -4.71 -12.94
N VAL A 303 3.59 -4.82 -11.61
CA VAL A 303 2.69 -3.96 -10.83
C VAL A 303 3.00 -2.49 -11.10
N VAL A 304 4.27 -2.10 -11.07
CA VAL A 304 4.67 -0.71 -11.32
C VAL A 304 4.48 -0.30 -12.77
N ARG A 305 4.80 -1.18 -13.73
CA ARG A 305 4.72 -0.86 -15.17
C ARG A 305 3.29 -0.76 -15.67
N HIS A 306 2.42 -1.66 -15.21
CA HIS A 306 1.07 -1.82 -15.74
C HIS A 306 -0.02 -1.28 -14.82
N GLY A 307 0.27 -1.13 -13.52
CA GLY A 307 -0.65 -0.56 -12.54
C GLY A 307 -0.85 0.93 -12.74
N ALA A 308 -2.07 1.40 -12.50
CA ALA A 308 -2.40 2.81 -12.62
C ALA A 308 -1.70 3.64 -11.52
N LYS A 309 -1.24 4.83 -11.89
CA LYS A 309 -0.68 5.83 -10.97
C LYS A 309 -1.70 6.91 -10.65
N ARG A 310 -1.46 7.64 -9.56
CA ARG A 310 -2.15 8.92 -9.33
C ARG A 310 -1.82 9.87 -10.50
N PRO A 311 -2.81 10.57 -11.09
CA PRO A 311 -2.55 11.50 -12.18
C PRO A 311 -1.69 12.66 -11.67
N PRO A 312 -0.54 12.96 -12.30
CA PRO A 312 0.16 14.20 -12.00
C PRO A 312 -0.69 15.38 -12.47
N LEU A 313 -0.55 16.51 -11.77
CA LEU A 313 -1.22 17.75 -12.11
C LEU A 313 -0.36 18.97 -11.78
N ALA A 314 -0.72 20.09 -12.37
CA ALA A 314 -0.25 21.40 -11.99
C ALA A 314 -1.45 22.34 -11.84
N ALA A 315 -1.46 23.18 -10.82
CA ALA A 315 -2.58 24.05 -10.54
C ALA A 315 -2.16 25.36 -9.89
N GLY A 316 -2.98 26.38 -10.11
CA GLY A 316 -2.89 27.68 -9.46
C GLY A 316 -4.20 28.04 -8.78
N VAL A 317 -4.12 28.63 -7.59
CA VAL A 317 -5.28 29.10 -6.82
C VAL A 317 -5.19 30.61 -6.61
N ARG A 318 -6.34 31.28 -6.66
CA ARG A 318 -6.51 32.71 -6.45
C ARG A 318 -6.92 33.01 -5.01
N ALA A 319 -6.85 34.29 -4.64
CA ALA A 319 -7.24 34.74 -3.29
C ALA A 319 -8.70 34.45 -2.94
N ASP A 320 -9.60 34.35 -3.93
CA ASP A 320 -11.01 34.02 -3.74
C ASP A 320 -11.30 32.52 -3.65
N GLY A 321 -10.26 31.66 -3.76
CA GLY A 321 -10.38 30.21 -3.74
C GLY A 321 -10.70 29.56 -5.09
N SER A 322 -10.98 30.34 -6.14
CA SER A 322 -11.07 29.86 -7.52
C SER A 322 -9.68 29.49 -8.07
N GLY A 323 -9.62 28.73 -9.15
CA GLY A 323 -8.34 28.27 -9.67
C GLY A 323 -8.39 27.66 -11.06
N VAL A 324 -7.23 27.24 -11.52
CA VAL A 324 -7.07 26.49 -12.77
C VAL A 324 -6.25 25.25 -12.45
N VAL A 325 -6.69 24.09 -12.95
CA VAL A 325 -5.98 22.82 -12.83
C VAL A 325 -5.72 22.22 -14.21
N TRP A 326 -4.45 21.96 -14.48
CA TRP A 326 -3.97 21.17 -15.61
C TRP A 326 -3.62 19.78 -15.09
N VAL A 327 -4.31 18.75 -15.56
CA VAL A 327 -4.20 17.38 -15.04
C VAL A 327 -3.97 16.41 -16.18
N ARG A 328 -3.15 15.38 -15.94
CA ARG A 328 -2.96 14.28 -16.89
C ARG A 328 -4.33 13.74 -17.31
N ALA A 329 -4.59 13.72 -18.62
CA ALA A 329 -5.83 13.20 -19.19
C ALA A 329 -6.18 11.84 -18.58
N THR A 330 -7.30 11.78 -17.87
CA THR A 330 -7.72 10.63 -17.06
C THR A 330 -9.24 10.55 -17.10
N THR A 331 -9.78 9.37 -17.44
CA THR A 331 -11.23 9.16 -17.57
C THR A 331 -11.99 9.65 -16.34
N GLY A 332 -12.95 10.55 -16.55
CA GLY A 332 -13.82 11.09 -15.51
C GLY A 332 -13.31 12.33 -14.77
N VAL A 333 -12.09 12.81 -15.06
CA VAL A 333 -11.47 13.88 -14.26
C VAL A 333 -12.24 15.20 -14.30
N ARG A 334 -12.77 15.59 -15.45
CA ARG A 334 -13.61 16.80 -15.57
C ARG A 334 -14.86 16.74 -14.69
N LYS A 335 -15.52 15.57 -14.66
CA LYS A 335 -16.72 15.36 -13.85
C LYS A 335 -16.38 15.43 -12.35
N LEU A 336 -15.24 14.85 -11.96
CA LEU A 336 -14.76 14.95 -10.58
C LEU A 336 -14.48 16.40 -10.19
N VAL A 337 -13.70 17.14 -10.99
CA VAL A 337 -13.36 18.54 -10.70
C VAL A 337 -14.61 19.40 -10.63
N ALA A 338 -15.54 19.28 -11.58
CA ALA A 338 -16.80 20.02 -11.56
C ALA A 338 -17.66 19.75 -10.30
N ALA A 339 -17.56 18.55 -9.72
CA ALA A 339 -18.29 18.20 -8.51
C ALA A 339 -17.66 18.77 -7.22
N VAL A 340 -16.32 18.85 -7.16
CA VAL A 340 -15.59 19.28 -5.94
C VAL A 340 -15.16 20.74 -5.97
N ALA A 341 -15.04 21.31 -7.17
CA ALA A 341 -14.55 22.66 -7.44
C ALA A 341 -15.20 23.23 -8.72
N PRO A 342 -16.51 23.56 -8.67
CA PRO A 342 -17.25 24.05 -9.84
C PRO A 342 -16.75 25.40 -10.39
N ASP A 343 -16.07 26.17 -9.55
CA ASP A 343 -15.42 27.46 -9.83
C ASP A 343 -13.97 27.32 -10.34
N TRP A 344 -13.53 26.10 -10.67
CA TRP A 344 -12.20 25.83 -11.21
C TRP A 344 -12.24 25.44 -12.69
N ASP A 345 -11.35 26.04 -13.47
CA ASP A 345 -11.13 25.65 -14.85
C ASP A 345 -10.26 24.38 -14.89
N VAL A 346 -10.71 23.38 -15.65
CA VAL A 346 -9.99 22.10 -15.82
C VAL A 346 -9.52 21.93 -17.26
N VAL A 347 -8.22 21.69 -17.40
CA VAL A 347 -7.55 21.36 -18.66
C VAL A 347 -6.94 19.98 -18.53
N GLU A 348 -7.31 19.08 -19.45
CA GLU A 348 -6.68 17.78 -19.56
C GLU A 348 -5.46 17.88 -20.46
N VAL A 349 -4.31 17.41 -19.97
CA VAL A 349 -3.03 17.47 -20.67
C VAL A 349 -2.55 16.06 -20.99
N ASP A 350 -2.13 15.83 -22.23
CA ASP A 350 -1.50 14.59 -22.64
C ASP A 350 0.03 14.68 -22.45
N VAL A 351 0.54 14.09 -21.37
CA VAL A 351 1.98 13.96 -21.08
C VAL A 351 2.45 12.49 -21.08
N PRO A 352 3.52 12.09 -21.80
CA PRO A 352 3.98 10.71 -21.81
C PRO A 352 4.15 10.13 -20.41
N GLY A 353 3.63 8.93 -20.17
CA GLY A 353 3.68 8.32 -18.84
C GLY A 353 2.84 7.06 -18.68
N PRO A 354 2.91 6.44 -17.49
CA PRO A 354 2.12 5.28 -17.15
C PRO A 354 0.61 5.59 -17.15
N ARG A 355 -0.20 4.53 -17.13
CA ARG A 355 -1.66 4.64 -16.98
C ARG A 355 -2.00 5.38 -15.68
N THR A 356 -3.08 6.15 -15.72
CA THR A 356 -3.62 6.87 -14.56
C THR A 356 -5.04 6.41 -14.23
N SER A 357 -5.43 6.57 -12.96
CA SER A 357 -6.79 6.33 -12.47
C SER A 357 -7.16 7.36 -11.41
N LEU A 358 -8.46 7.62 -11.25
CA LEU A 358 -9.02 8.42 -10.15
C LEU A 358 -9.38 7.59 -8.91
N ASP A 359 -9.25 6.26 -9.00
CA ASP A 359 -9.54 5.34 -7.90
C ASP A 359 -8.56 5.48 -6.72
N PRO A 360 -7.25 5.74 -6.90
CA PRO A 360 -6.34 5.95 -5.78
C PRO A 360 -6.88 7.00 -4.81
N ARG A 361 -6.76 6.71 -3.51
CA ARG A 361 -7.23 7.56 -2.39
C ARG A 361 -7.09 9.03 -2.74
N ALA A 362 -8.22 9.73 -2.75
CA ALA A 362 -8.33 11.16 -2.97
C ALA A 362 -7.61 11.72 -4.22
N ALA A 363 -7.56 10.96 -5.32
CA ALA A 363 -6.92 11.40 -6.56
C ALA A 363 -7.53 12.72 -7.08
N VAL A 364 -6.67 13.68 -7.43
CA VAL A 364 -7.00 15.00 -8.02
C VAL A 364 -7.70 15.99 -7.07
N TRP A 365 -8.72 15.57 -6.33
CA TRP A 365 -9.46 16.49 -5.47
C TRP A 365 -8.65 16.90 -4.23
N ALA A 366 -7.75 16.05 -3.73
CA ALA A 366 -6.91 16.37 -2.58
C ALA A 366 -5.98 17.55 -2.87
N GLU A 367 -5.36 17.60 -4.06
CA GLU A 367 -4.49 18.69 -4.48
C GLU A 367 -5.27 20.01 -4.56
N ILE A 368 -6.48 19.99 -5.14
CA ILE A 368 -7.36 21.15 -5.25
C ILE A 368 -7.79 21.63 -3.84
N ALA A 369 -8.18 20.70 -2.97
CA ALA A 369 -8.56 21.02 -1.60
C ALA A 369 -7.38 21.59 -0.79
N ALA A 370 -6.17 21.05 -0.96
CA ALA A 370 -4.97 21.59 -0.31
C ALA A 370 -4.63 23.02 -0.80
N LEU A 371 -4.78 23.28 -2.11
CA LEU A 371 -4.65 24.62 -2.68
C LEU A 371 -5.68 25.59 -2.10
N ARG A 372 -6.96 25.20 -2.02
CA ARG A 372 -7.99 26.04 -1.39
C ARG A 372 -7.72 26.33 0.08
N ALA A 373 -7.33 25.30 0.84
CA ALA A 373 -6.96 25.46 2.25
C ALA A 373 -5.70 26.32 2.47
N SER A 374 -4.94 26.64 1.41
CA SER A 374 -3.79 27.55 1.48
C SER A 374 -4.16 29.04 1.42
N VAL A 375 -5.41 29.36 1.03
CA VAL A 375 -5.89 30.74 0.84
C VAL A 375 -7.08 31.10 1.73
N THR A 376 -7.57 30.14 2.53
CA THR A 376 -8.63 30.36 3.51
C THR A 376 -8.05 30.35 4.93
N ASP A 377 -8.70 31.05 5.84
CA ASP A 377 -8.44 30.93 7.29
C ASP A 377 -9.04 29.64 7.87
N HIS A 378 -9.44 28.68 7.02
CA HIS A 378 -10.12 27.45 7.43
C HIS A 378 -9.20 26.24 7.25
N ASP A 379 -8.80 25.65 8.37
CA ASP A 379 -7.99 24.42 8.41
C ASP A 379 -8.78 23.15 8.10
N ARG A 380 -10.08 23.27 7.86
CA ARG A 380 -10.97 22.15 7.61
C ARG A 380 -11.02 21.77 6.14
N VAL A 381 -10.66 20.52 5.85
CA VAL A 381 -10.91 19.87 4.57
C VAL A 381 -12.21 19.08 4.65
N VAL A 382 -13.10 19.28 3.67
CA VAL A 382 -14.35 18.52 3.53
C VAL A 382 -14.23 17.61 2.31
N ALA A 383 -14.40 16.31 2.50
CA ALA A 383 -14.39 15.33 1.42
C ALA A 383 -15.72 15.35 0.64
N PRO A 384 -15.76 14.84 -0.61
CA PRO A 384 -16.97 14.82 -1.43
C PRO A 384 -18.17 14.09 -0.80
N ASN A 385 -17.93 13.17 0.15
CA ASN A 385 -18.97 12.46 0.88
C ASN A 385 -19.52 13.24 2.09
N GLY A 386 -18.99 14.43 2.38
CA GLY A 386 -19.40 15.29 3.50
C GLY A 386 -18.72 14.97 4.85
N SER A 387 -17.81 14.00 4.92
CA SER A 387 -16.89 13.88 6.06
C SER A 387 -15.86 15.01 6.03
N TRP A 388 -15.22 15.30 7.17
CA TRP A 388 -14.23 16.36 7.23
C TRP A 388 -13.09 16.02 8.19
N ALA A 389 -11.95 16.68 7.98
CA ALA A 389 -10.80 16.62 8.86
C ALA A 389 -10.11 17.99 8.97
N GLU A 390 -9.56 18.28 10.14
CA GLU A 390 -8.65 19.38 10.44
C GLU A 390 -7.33 18.78 10.90
N ALA A 391 -6.19 19.28 10.41
CA ALA A 391 -4.89 18.78 10.80
C ALA A 391 -3.89 19.92 11.04
N TRP A 392 -3.04 19.75 12.05
CA TRP A 392 -1.98 20.70 12.37
C TRP A 392 -0.78 19.99 13.00
N SER A 393 0.38 20.64 12.92
CA SER A 393 1.59 20.20 13.62
C SER A 393 1.59 20.71 15.06
N ASP A 394 1.95 19.85 16.01
CA ASP A 394 2.15 20.16 17.42
C ASP A 394 3.52 19.63 17.85
N GLY A 395 4.54 20.49 17.77
CA GLY A 395 5.94 20.06 17.84
C GLY A 395 6.27 19.03 16.76
N ASP A 396 6.77 17.86 17.18
CA ASP A 396 7.08 16.73 16.28
C ASP A 396 5.86 15.84 16.00
N ALA A 397 4.70 16.11 16.61
CA ALA A 397 3.48 15.33 16.41
C ALA A 397 2.54 15.96 15.37
N VAL A 398 1.67 15.13 14.80
CA VAL A 398 0.55 15.54 13.97
C VAL A 398 -0.73 15.30 14.73
N ARG A 399 -1.56 16.33 14.88
CA ARG A 399 -2.90 16.22 15.44
C ARG A 399 -3.92 16.32 14.34
N VAL A 400 -4.95 15.48 14.42
CA VAL A 400 -6.04 15.44 13.45
C VAL A 400 -7.35 15.35 14.20
N ARG A 401 -8.28 16.25 13.88
CA ARG A 401 -9.66 16.20 14.33
C ARG A 401 -10.56 15.83 13.17
N VAL A 402 -11.45 14.86 13.36
CA VAL A 402 -12.25 14.28 12.27
C VAL A 402 -13.72 14.26 12.61
N GLY A 403 -14.57 14.47 11.60
CA GLY A 403 -16.02 14.28 11.70
C GLY A 403 -16.52 13.34 10.62
N CYS A 404 -17.08 12.19 11.02
CA CYS A 404 -17.43 11.11 10.10
C CYS A 404 -18.78 10.42 10.40
N GLY A 405 -19.62 11.04 11.21
CA GLY A 405 -20.75 10.34 11.81
C GLY A 405 -20.31 9.37 12.89
N VAL A 406 -21.17 8.40 13.19
CA VAL A 406 -20.90 7.35 14.19
C VAL A 406 -19.62 6.57 13.86
N ALA A 407 -18.80 6.32 14.87
CA ALA A 407 -17.50 5.66 14.68
C ALA A 407 -17.61 4.17 14.30
N LEU A 408 -18.68 3.48 14.73
CA LEU A 408 -18.87 2.01 14.69
C LEU A 408 -17.84 1.20 15.51
N ASP A 409 -16.55 1.49 15.36
CA ASP A 409 -15.45 0.94 16.16
C ASP A 409 -14.27 1.92 16.18
N ASP A 410 -13.95 2.46 17.36
CA ASP A 410 -12.95 3.52 17.52
C ASP A 410 -11.53 3.07 17.18
N VAL A 411 -11.20 1.79 17.41
CA VAL A 411 -9.86 1.24 17.15
C VAL A 411 -9.60 1.17 15.65
N THR A 412 -10.55 0.65 14.88
CA THR A 412 -10.46 0.59 13.43
C THR A 412 -10.43 2.01 12.87
N LEU A 413 -11.37 2.88 13.28
CA LEU A 413 -11.41 4.25 12.78
C LEU A 413 -10.07 4.97 13.03
N ARG A 414 -9.56 4.91 14.25
CA ARG A 414 -8.27 5.49 14.62
C ARG A 414 -7.13 4.92 13.76
N SER A 415 -7.05 3.61 13.59
CA SER A 415 -6.00 2.98 12.78
C SER A 415 -6.04 3.44 11.33
N TYR A 416 -7.22 3.54 10.71
CA TYR A 416 -7.37 4.01 9.34
C TYR A 416 -7.02 5.49 9.20
N CYS A 417 -7.41 6.34 10.16
CA CYS A 417 -7.02 7.75 10.20
C CYS A 417 -5.50 7.92 10.33
N ILE A 418 -4.84 7.16 11.22
CA ILE A 418 -3.36 7.17 11.36
C ILE A 418 -2.71 6.74 10.03
N GLY A 419 -3.21 5.68 9.42
CA GLY A 419 -2.77 5.22 8.10
C GLY A 419 -2.89 6.29 7.02
N ALA A 420 -4.03 6.95 6.94
CA ALA A 420 -4.29 8.03 6.01
C ALA A 420 -3.38 9.23 6.23
N ALA A 421 -3.16 9.63 7.49
CA ALA A 421 -2.25 10.69 7.85
C ALA A 421 -0.80 10.35 7.46
N HIS A 422 -0.35 9.12 7.72
CA HIS A 422 0.97 8.63 7.29
C HIS A 422 1.15 8.73 5.76
N MET A 423 0.15 8.31 4.98
CA MET A 423 0.19 8.44 3.52
C MET A 423 0.19 9.90 3.07
N GLY A 424 -0.58 10.78 3.71
CA GLY A 424 -0.60 12.22 3.39
C GLY A 424 0.77 12.88 3.63
N LEU A 425 1.42 12.55 4.76
CA LEU A 425 2.78 12.99 5.06
C LEU A 425 3.78 12.47 4.02
N GLY A 426 3.74 11.18 3.71
CA GLY A 426 4.64 10.57 2.74
C GLY A 426 4.48 11.18 1.35
N TRP A 427 3.25 11.43 0.93
CA TRP A 427 2.94 12.04 -0.36
C TRP A 427 3.56 13.43 -0.54
N VAL A 428 3.46 14.29 0.48
CA VAL A 428 4.04 15.62 0.43
C VAL A 428 5.56 15.58 0.61
N ARG A 429 6.09 14.69 1.46
CA ARG A 429 7.52 14.68 1.79
C ARG A 429 8.37 13.98 0.73
N SER A 430 8.01 12.77 0.34
CA SER A 430 8.97 11.85 -0.29
C SER A 430 8.42 10.93 -1.38
N GLU A 431 7.11 10.76 -1.50
CA GLU A 431 6.56 9.76 -2.41
C GLU A 431 6.54 10.22 -3.86
N GLY A 432 7.05 9.37 -4.74
CA GLY A 432 7.13 9.62 -6.17
C GLY A 432 7.92 8.53 -6.90
N VAL A 433 7.67 8.42 -8.21
CA VAL A 433 8.41 7.52 -9.11
C VAL A 433 8.99 8.29 -10.29
N ALA A 434 10.23 7.99 -10.64
CA ALA A 434 10.88 8.58 -11.80
C ALA A 434 10.28 8.06 -13.10
N VAL A 435 9.86 9.00 -13.97
CA VAL A 435 9.33 8.73 -15.31
C VAL A 435 10.07 9.60 -16.31
N ASP A 436 10.64 8.98 -17.35
CA ASP A 436 11.37 9.69 -18.39
C ASP A 436 10.47 10.35 -19.43
N ALA A 437 11.07 11.10 -20.35
CA ALA A 437 10.35 11.81 -21.42
C ALA A 437 9.60 10.89 -22.40
N ARG A 438 9.88 9.58 -22.41
CA ARG A 438 9.15 8.58 -23.20
C ARG A 438 8.00 7.95 -22.43
N GLY A 439 7.82 8.34 -21.16
CA GLY A 439 6.80 7.77 -20.28
C GLY A 439 7.21 6.47 -19.59
N THR A 440 8.49 6.10 -19.63
CA THR A 440 8.97 4.86 -19.00
C THR A 440 9.22 5.08 -17.52
N VAL A 441 8.64 4.22 -16.68
CA VAL A 441 8.89 4.21 -15.23
C VAL A 441 10.22 3.53 -14.92
N HIS A 442 11.06 4.20 -14.11
CA HIS A 442 12.41 3.76 -13.77
C HIS A 442 12.56 3.28 -12.32
N ASP A 443 11.72 3.77 -11.41
CA ASP A 443 11.65 3.29 -10.04
C ASP A 443 10.86 1.99 -9.96
N LEU A 444 11.55 0.86 -9.87
CA LEU A 444 10.94 -0.48 -9.87
C LEU A 444 11.07 -1.23 -8.54
N THR A 445 11.79 -0.65 -7.58
CA THR A 445 11.96 -1.23 -6.25
C THR A 445 11.05 -0.56 -5.25
N ILE A 446 10.34 -1.34 -4.42
CA ILE A 446 9.31 -0.77 -3.55
C ILE A 446 9.82 0.28 -2.54
N ARG A 447 11.09 0.21 -2.13
CA ARG A 447 11.70 1.24 -1.28
C ARG A 447 12.04 2.54 -2.02
N SER A 448 12.15 2.53 -3.34
CA SER A 448 12.38 3.76 -4.10
C SER A 448 11.11 4.57 -4.33
N PHE A 449 9.94 4.12 -3.85
CA PHE A 449 8.71 4.91 -3.95
C PHE A 449 8.63 5.99 -2.87
N GLY A 450 9.46 5.94 -1.83
CA GLY A 450 9.53 6.98 -0.81
C GLY A 450 8.51 6.88 0.33
N VAL A 451 7.92 5.69 0.56
CA VAL A 451 7.04 5.44 1.71
C VAL A 451 7.80 5.67 3.02
N LEU A 452 7.21 6.42 3.97
CA LEU A 452 7.86 6.76 5.22
C LEU A 452 8.15 5.51 6.07
N ARG A 453 9.33 5.49 6.71
CA ARG A 453 9.75 4.42 7.62
C ARG A 453 9.10 4.62 8.99
N ALA A 454 9.11 3.58 9.82
CA ALA A 454 8.63 3.66 11.20
C ALA A 454 9.27 4.82 11.98
N VAL A 455 10.60 4.94 11.91
CA VAL A 455 11.36 6.00 12.60
C VAL A 455 11.15 7.41 12.03
N ASP A 456 10.64 7.54 10.80
CA ASP A 456 10.38 8.84 10.16
C ASP A 456 8.91 9.26 10.29
N THR A 457 8.05 8.37 10.79
CA THR A 457 6.64 8.67 10.98
C THR A 457 6.46 9.36 12.32
N PRO A 458 5.97 10.61 12.36
CA PRO A 458 5.72 11.31 13.61
C PRO A 458 4.61 10.61 14.40
N SER A 459 4.49 10.93 15.69
CA SER A 459 3.29 10.54 16.45
C SER A 459 2.05 11.21 15.86
N ILE A 460 0.98 10.44 15.66
CA ILE A 460 -0.28 10.90 15.07
C ILE A 460 -1.39 10.71 16.10
N HIS A 461 -2.05 11.82 16.44
CA HIS A 461 -3.16 11.85 17.40
C HIS A 461 -4.47 12.14 16.68
N ILE A 462 -5.46 11.26 16.86
CA ILE A 462 -6.78 11.37 16.23
C ILE A 462 -7.80 11.72 17.31
N GLU A 463 -8.52 12.82 17.11
CA GLU A 463 -9.72 13.18 17.86
C GLU A 463 -10.95 12.99 16.96
N VAL A 464 -11.93 12.20 17.42
CA VAL A 464 -13.17 11.94 16.69
C VAL A 464 -14.29 12.80 17.25
N VAL A 465 -14.96 13.53 16.36
CA VAL A 465 -16.18 14.28 16.65
C VAL A 465 -17.36 13.48 16.10
N ASP A 466 -18.09 12.84 17.01
CA ASP A 466 -19.33 12.14 16.68
C ASP A 466 -20.51 13.12 16.69
N ASP A 467 -21.22 13.21 15.57
CA ASP A 467 -22.41 14.05 15.40
C ASP A 467 -23.71 13.20 15.29
N GLY A 468 -23.62 11.89 15.53
CA GLY A 468 -24.72 10.93 15.44
C GLY A 468 -25.19 10.61 14.01
N SER A 469 -24.60 11.23 12.99
CA SER A 469 -24.98 10.97 11.60
C SER A 469 -24.44 9.61 11.09
N PRO A 470 -24.95 9.07 9.98
CA PRO A 470 -24.47 7.79 9.44
C PRO A 470 -22.96 7.79 9.16
N ALA A 471 -22.30 6.68 9.45
CA ALA A 471 -20.86 6.53 9.27
C ALA A 471 -20.44 6.78 7.80
N ARG A 472 -19.41 7.61 7.62
CA ARG A 472 -18.81 7.97 6.31
C ARG A 472 -17.31 7.72 6.32
N ASN A 473 -16.73 7.43 5.16
CA ASN A 473 -15.28 7.36 4.99
C ASN A 473 -14.66 8.71 5.33
N VAL A 474 -13.68 8.76 6.24
CA VAL A 474 -12.98 10.00 6.60
C VAL A 474 -11.48 9.94 6.32
N SER A 475 -10.94 8.76 6.01
CA SER A 475 -9.53 8.60 5.64
C SER A 475 -9.11 9.54 4.52
N ASP A 476 -9.96 9.76 3.51
CA ASP A 476 -9.58 10.62 2.40
C ASP A 476 -9.53 12.12 2.80
N ALA A 477 -10.40 12.54 3.73
CA ALA A 477 -10.33 13.87 4.34
C ALA A 477 -9.07 14.02 5.21
N VAL A 478 -8.75 13.00 6.02
CA VAL A 478 -7.54 12.98 6.87
C VAL A 478 -6.27 13.04 6.03
N PHE A 479 -6.17 12.21 5.00
CA PHE A 479 -5.06 12.21 4.05
C PHE A 479 -4.82 13.60 3.48
N THR A 480 -5.89 14.26 3.04
CA THR A 480 -5.84 15.59 2.42
C THR A 480 -5.52 16.69 3.43
N ALA A 481 -6.14 16.69 4.60
CA ALA A 481 -5.89 17.68 5.65
C ALA A 481 -4.44 17.62 6.14
N VAL A 482 -3.90 16.41 6.34
CA VAL A 482 -2.51 16.22 6.76
C VAL A 482 -1.52 16.62 5.66
N ALA A 483 -1.82 16.33 4.40
CA ALA A 483 -1.03 16.82 3.27
C ALA A 483 -1.02 18.36 3.22
N ALA A 484 -2.17 19.01 3.38
CA ALA A 484 -2.27 20.48 3.41
C ALA A 484 -1.49 21.09 4.58
N ALA A 485 -1.61 20.51 5.79
CA ALA A 485 -0.88 20.95 6.97
C ALA A 485 0.64 20.82 6.81
N GLU A 486 1.11 19.69 6.27
CA GLU A 486 2.53 19.46 5.97
C GLU A 486 3.06 20.40 4.88
N TRP A 487 2.26 20.66 3.85
CA TRP A 487 2.61 21.61 2.81
C TRP A 487 2.74 23.04 3.34
N ARG A 488 1.82 23.46 4.22
CA ARG A 488 1.91 24.73 4.94
C ARG A 488 3.16 24.80 5.81
N ARG A 489 3.47 23.72 6.56
CA ARG A 489 4.67 23.61 7.42
C ARG A 489 5.97 23.76 6.62
N THR A 490 5.97 23.34 5.35
CA THR A 490 7.12 23.45 4.44
C THR A 490 7.12 24.75 3.63
N GLY A 491 6.29 25.73 3.98
CA GLY A 491 6.27 27.05 3.33
C GLY A 491 5.60 27.04 1.96
N PHE A 492 4.66 26.11 1.72
CA PHE A 492 3.96 25.95 0.44
C PHE A 492 4.89 25.71 -0.76
N ALA A 493 5.86 24.80 -0.61
CA ALA A 493 6.79 24.45 -1.68
C ALA A 493 6.03 24.14 -3.00
N PRO A 494 6.43 24.70 -4.16
CA PRO A 494 5.63 24.65 -5.38
C PRO A 494 5.58 23.27 -6.04
N ARG A 495 6.26 22.27 -5.47
CA ARG A 495 6.41 20.92 -6.02
C ARG A 495 6.29 19.88 -4.91
N TRP A 496 5.50 18.84 -5.16
CA TRP A 496 5.45 17.63 -4.33
C TRP A 496 6.05 16.43 -5.07
N PRO A 497 6.87 15.59 -4.41
CA PRO A 497 7.30 15.70 -3.02
C PRO A 497 8.27 16.88 -2.76
N CYS A 498 8.29 17.42 -1.54
CA CYS A 498 9.03 18.63 -1.18
C CYS A 498 10.40 18.38 -0.52
N THR A 499 10.66 17.19 0.03
CA THR A 499 11.94 16.88 0.72
C THR A 499 12.79 15.84 0.00
N ARG A 500 12.31 15.30 -1.12
CA ARG A 500 13.07 14.35 -1.94
C ARG A 500 13.72 15.07 -3.11
N ASP A 501 15.03 15.25 -3.01
CA ASP A 501 15.87 15.85 -4.06
C ASP A 501 15.63 15.16 -5.42
N SER A 502 15.54 15.97 -6.47
CA SER A 502 15.79 15.56 -7.85
C SER A 502 17.28 15.30 -8.02
N ARG A 503 17.81 14.23 -7.44
CA ARG A 503 19.22 13.85 -7.67
C ARG A 503 19.40 13.26 -9.06
#